data_AF-A0A432HRD3-F1
#
_entry.id   AF-A0A432HRD3-F1
#
_cell.length_a   1.000
_cell.length_b   1.000
_cell.length_c   1.000
_cell.angle_alpha   90.00
_cell.angle_beta   90.00
_cell.angle_gamma   90.00
#
_symmetry.space_group_name_H-M   'P 1'
#
loop_
_entity.id
_entity.type
_entity.pdbx_description
1 polymer ?
#
loop_
_entity_poly.entity_id
_entity_poly.type
_entity_poly.pdbx_seq_one_letter_code
_entity_poly.pdbx_strand_id
1 'polypeptide(L)' 'MTKDERPAHDTSEAQVPTDEPVGLGLIHRPRRLRSTAGIRALVQETRLSADMLVYPLFVCEGTGVRREVSSMPGS' A
#
# COMPACT_ATOMS: atom_id res chain seq x y z
N MET A 1 23.12 -7.90 68.22
CA MET A 1 23.35 -8.82 67.09
C MET A 1 22.25 -8.59 66.08
N THR A 2 22.67 -8.10 64.91
CA THR A 2 21.96 -8.01 63.61
C THR A 2 20.56 -7.37 63.59
N LYS A 3 20.55 -6.04 63.48
CA LYS A 3 19.55 -5.31 62.70
C LYS A 3 19.61 -5.86 61.27
N ASP A 4 18.61 -6.61 60.86
CA ASP A 4 18.45 -7.09 59.48
C ASP A 4 17.40 -6.22 58.80
N GLU A 5 17.81 -5.00 58.48
CA GLU A 5 17.00 -4.03 57.72
C GLU A 5 17.56 -4.04 56.29
N ARG A 6 17.02 -4.93 55.45
CA ARG A 6 17.30 -4.93 54.01
C ARG A 6 16.87 -3.57 53.45
N PRO A 7 17.74 -2.80 52.78
CA PRO A 7 17.29 -1.60 52.09
C PRO A 7 16.40 -2.04 50.94
N ALA A 8 15.15 -1.60 50.96
CA ALA A 8 14.30 -1.67 49.79
C ALA A 8 15.03 -0.93 48.67
N HIS A 9 15.31 -1.62 47.57
CA HIS A 9 15.59 -0.99 46.29
C HIS A 9 14.30 -0.29 45.87
N ASP A 10 14.05 0.89 46.44
CA ASP A 10 13.17 1.86 45.81
C ASP A 10 13.93 2.33 44.57
N THR A 11 13.82 1.50 43.54
CA THR A 11 14.25 1.84 42.20
C THR A 11 13.35 3.01 41.86
N SER A 12 13.90 4.22 42.03
CA SER A 12 13.39 5.41 41.41
C SER A 12 13.28 5.09 39.92
N GLU A 13 12.09 4.61 39.54
CA GLU A 13 11.64 4.58 38.17
C GLU A 13 11.70 6.03 37.73
N ALA A 14 12.82 6.38 37.10
CA ALA A 14 12.94 7.62 36.39
C ALA A 14 11.83 7.61 35.34
N GLN A 15 10.71 8.24 35.69
CA GLN A 15 9.58 8.47 34.82
C GLN A 15 10.13 9.25 33.63
N VAL A 16 10.39 8.55 32.51
CA VAL A 16 10.66 9.20 31.25
C VAL A 16 9.37 9.93 30.86
N PRO A 17 9.35 11.27 30.78
CA PRO A 17 8.15 11.96 30.34
C PRO A 17 7.92 11.58 28.88
N THR A 18 6.96 10.69 28.63
CA THR A 18 6.67 10.15 27.29
C THR A 18 5.57 10.97 26.59
N ASP A 19 5.43 12.25 26.94
CA ASP A 19 4.35 13.10 26.40
C ASP A 19 4.82 14.06 25.29
N GLU A 20 6.01 13.81 24.72
CA GLU A 20 6.44 14.53 23.52
C GLU A 20 5.71 13.96 22.29
N PRO A 21 4.91 14.77 21.57
CA PRO A 21 4.19 14.27 20.40
C PRO A 21 5.20 13.81 19.35
N VAL A 22 5.25 12.50 19.12
CA VAL A 22 6.10 11.87 18.08
C VAL A 22 5.50 12.16 16.70
N GLY A 23 5.63 13.41 16.26
CA GLY A 23 5.34 13.85 14.92
C GLY A 23 6.64 14.10 14.18
N LEU A 24 6.90 13.36 13.10
CA LEU A 24 8.09 13.51 12.24
C LEU A 24 8.20 14.89 11.52
N GLY A 25 7.44 15.92 11.91
CA GLY A 25 7.50 17.26 11.31
C GLY A 25 7.14 17.34 9.83
N LEU A 26 6.60 16.27 9.24
CA LEU A 26 6.36 16.19 7.79
C LEU A 26 5.21 17.09 7.36
N ILE A 27 5.55 18.22 6.73
CA ILE A 27 4.61 19.18 6.12
C ILE A 27 3.92 18.54 4.90
N HIS A 28 4.68 17.83 4.06
CA HIS A 28 4.15 17.11 2.91
C HIS A 28 3.90 15.66 3.28
N ARG A 29 2.65 15.22 3.16
CA ARG A 29 2.25 13.83 3.46
C ARG A 29 1.46 13.23 2.29
N PRO A 30 2.13 12.76 1.22
CA PRO A 30 1.48 12.22 0.03
C PRO A 30 0.56 11.02 0.31
N ARG A 31 0.77 10.32 1.44
CA ARG A 31 -0.11 9.23 1.88
C ARG A 31 -1.52 9.69 2.25
N ARG A 32 -1.73 10.97 2.57
CA ARG A 32 -3.06 11.53 2.89
C ARG A 32 -4.05 11.38 1.74
N LEU A 33 -3.59 11.55 0.50
CA LEU A 33 -4.40 11.36 -0.71
C LEU A 33 -4.58 9.88 -1.10
N ARG A 34 -4.00 8.94 -0.35
CA ARG A 34 -4.06 7.49 -0.61
C ARG A 34 -4.79 6.71 0.49
N SER A 35 -5.36 7.41 1.48
CA SER A 35 -5.92 6.83 2.71
C SER A 35 -7.15 5.95 2.47
N THR A 36 -8.02 6.31 1.52
CA THR A 36 -9.25 5.56 1.20
C THR A 36 -9.39 5.34 -0.30
N ALA A 37 -10.21 4.37 -0.69
CA ALA A 37 -10.53 4.15 -2.09
C ALA A 37 -11.22 5.36 -2.75
N GLY A 38 -12.13 6.02 -2.03
CA GLY A 38 -12.84 7.20 -2.54
C GLY A 38 -11.92 8.41 -2.78
N ILE A 39 -10.97 8.68 -1.88
CA ILE A 39 -10.01 9.78 -2.07
C ILE A 39 -9.10 9.48 -3.27
N ARG A 40 -8.63 8.23 -3.42
CA ARG A 40 -7.83 7.84 -4.59
C ARG A 40 -8.60 8.00 -5.90
N ALA A 41 -9.88 7.65 -5.93
CA ALA A 41 -10.73 7.82 -7.12
C ALA A 41 -10.96 9.30 -7.48
N LEU A 42 -11.09 10.17 -6.47
CA LEU A 42 -11.25 11.61 -6.66
C LEU A 42 -10.00 12.24 -7.29
N VAL A 43 -8.80 11.88 -6.82
CA VAL A 43 -7.53 12.46 -7.29
C VAL A 43 -6.89 11.69 -8.45
N GLN A 44 -7.54 10.65 -8.98
CA GLN A 44 -7.01 9.84 -10.07
C GLN A 44 -6.91 10.65 -11.37
N GLU A 45 -5.71 10.68 -11.95
CA GLU A 45 -5.42 11.41 -13.18
C GLU A 45 -5.79 10.61 -14.44
N THR A 46 -5.36 9.34 -14.52
CA THR A 46 -5.57 8.48 -15.69
C THR A 46 -6.75 7.55 -15.50
N ARG A 47 -7.67 7.52 -16.46
CA ARG A 47 -8.82 6.60 -16.51
C ARG A 47 -8.78 5.77 -17.78
N LEU A 48 -9.32 4.55 -17.71
CA LEU A 48 -9.47 3.65 -18.85
C LEU A 48 -10.95 3.29 -19.00
N SER A 49 -11.43 3.28 -20.24
CA SER A 49 -12.79 2.90 -20.60
C SER A 49 -12.79 2.07 -21.88
N ALA A 50 -13.87 1.33 -22.14
CA ALA A 50 -13.92 0.34 -23.23
C ALA A 50 -13.80 0.97 -24.62
N ASP A 51 -14.23 2.22 -24.79
CA ASP A 51 -14.07 3.03 -26.01
C ASP A 51 -12.61 3.37 -26.33
N MET A 52 -11.69 3.22 -25.37
CA MET A 52 -10.26 3.39 -25.57
C MET A 52 -9.57 2.10 -26.05
N LEU A 53 -10.30 0.98 -26.16
CA LEU A 53 -9.74 -0.32 -26.52
C LEU A 53 -9.88 -0.60 -28.01
N VAL A 54 -8.82 -1.15 -28.61
CA VAL A 54 -8.82 -1.70 -29.97
C VAL A 54 -8.46 -3.18 -29.87
N TYR A 55 -9.30 -4.04 -30.45
CA TYR A 55 -9.06 -5.49 -30.46
C TYR A 55 -8.55 -5.96 -31.84
N PRO A 56 -7.23 -6.19 -31.99
CA PRO A 56 -6.70 -6.69 -33.25
C PRO A 56 -7.11 -8.14 -33.48
N LEU A 57 -7.52 -8.45 -34.71
CA LEU A 57 -7.92 -9.80 -35.13
C LEU A 57 -6.97 -10.32 -36.20
N PHE A 58 -6.56 -11.58 -36.05
CA PHE A 58 -5.79 -12.30 -37.06
C PHE A 58 -6.73 -13.12 -37.95
N VAL A 59 -6.60 -12.99 -39.27
CA VAL A 59 -7.44 -13.68 -40.24
C VAL A 59 -6.58 -14.59 -41.11
N CYS A 60 -7.10 -15.77 -41.44
CA CYS A 60 -6.50 -16.70 -42.39
C CYS A 60 -7.58 -17.28 -43.31
N GLU A 61 -7.18 -17.74 -44.50
CA GLU A 61 -8.10 -18.31 -45.47
C GLU A 61 -8.71 -19.64 -44.97
N GLY A 62 -9.97 -19.88 -45.35
CA GLY A 62 -10.73 -21.07 -44.99
C GLY A 62 -12.00 -20.75 -44.17
N THR A 63 -12.80 -21.78 -43.88
CA THR A 63 -14.03 -21.65 -43.10
C THR A 63 -13.93 -22.51 -41.83
N GLY A 64 -14.27 -21.96 -40.67
CA GLY A 64 -14.20 -22.67 -39.39
C GLY A 64 -12.78 -22.98 -38.92
N VAL A 65 -11.76 -22.34 -39.50
CA VAL A 65 -10.35 -22.55 -39.16
C VAL A 65 -10.00 -21.70 -37.94
N ARG A 66 -9.54 -22.34 -36.87
CA ARG A 66 -8.92 -21.68 -35.72
C ARG A 66 -7.49 -22.19 -35.61
N ARG A 67 -6.53 -21.29 -35.82
CA ARG A 67 -5.10 -21.60 -35.73
C ARG A 67 -4.50 -20.83 -34.57
N GLU A 68 -3.89 -21.55 -33.65
CA GLU A 68 -3.16 -20.94 -32.53
C GLU A 68 -1.89 -20.25 -33.02
N VAL A 69 -1.63 -19.05 -32.50
CA VAL A 69 -0.35 -18.38 -32.63
C VAL A 69 0.43 -18.69 -31.36
N SER A 70 1.33 -19.69 -31.41
CA SER A 70 2.01 -20.23 -30.21
C SER A 70 2.82 -19.19 -29.43
N SER A 71 3.31 -18.14 -30.09
CA SER A 71 4.01 -17.03 -29.44
C SER A 71 3.06 -16.04 -28.74
N MET A 72 1.76 -16.12 -29.00
CA MET A 72 0.71 -15.30 -28.40
C MET A 72 -0.39 -16.19 -27.79
N PRO A 73 -0.12 -16.88 -26.66
CA PRO A 73 -1.11 -17.73 -26.01
C PRO A 73 -2.38 -16.94 -25.66
N GLY A 74 -3.54 -17.49 -26.00
CA GLY A 74 -4.84 -16.86 -25.78
C GLY A 74 -5.38 -16.02 -26.94
N SER A 75 -4.64 -15.92 -28.06
CA SER A 75 -5.14 -15.38 -29.34
C SER A 75 -6.21 -16.25 -29.99
#